data_AF-B3GYW9-F1
#
_entry.id   AF-B3GYW9-F1
#
_cell.length_a   1.000
_cell.length_b   1.000
_cell.length_c   1.000
_cell.angle_alpha   90.00
_cell.angle_beta   90.00
_cell.angle_gamma   90.00
#
_symmetry.space_group_name_H-M   'P 1'
#
loop_
_entity.id
_entity.type
_entity.pdbx_description
1 polymer ?
#
loop_
_entity_poly.entity_id
_entity_poly.type
_entity_poly.pdbx_seq_one_letter_code
_entity_poly.pdbx_strand_id
1 'polypeptide(L)'
;MKNQNSTQKPFIITIASTKGGSAKSTNAANIGAFCADHGLKTLLIDTDTQPTLSSYYQLDYQAPGGTYEFLQFRDVDPEHIISRTTIPNLDLIQSNDPSNKISPMLRDSPGGALRFSLLLKKLLAMMSLSLIHAVRVILLSICQFSLLMFYSVQSYLTFFLQKSLFVAR
;
A
#
# COMPACT_ATOMS: atom_id res chain seq x y z
N MET A 1 -40.04 -0.59 6.42
CA MET A 1 -38.91 -0.96 5.54
C MET A 1 -37.64 -0.31 6.10
N LYS A 2 -36.72 -1.07 6.67
CA LYS A 2 -35.45 -0.53 7.19
C LYS A 2 -34.52 -0.28 6.01
N ASN A 3 -34.27 0.98 5.67
CA ASN A 3 -33.25 1.37 4.70
C ASN A 3 -31.88 0.98 5.26
N GLN A 4 -31.35 -0.16 4.83
CA GLN A 4 -30.02 -0.63 5.18
C GLN A 4 -28.99 -0.11 4.17
N ASN A 5 -28.75 1.20 4.15
CA ASN A 5 -27.49 1.70 3.61
C ASN A 5 -26.41 1.45 4.66
N SER A 6 -26.04 0.17 4.78
CA SER A 6 -24.90 -0.24 5.60
C SER A 6 -23.64 0.31 4.94
N THR A 7 -22.94 1.19 5.65
CA THR A 7 -21.61 1.66 5.30
C THR A 7 -20.66 0.46 5.26
N GLN A 8 -20.48 -0.14 4.08
CA GLN A 8 -19.58 -1.29 3.92
C GLN A 8 -18.14 -0.81 4.07
N LYS A 9 -17.43 -1.40 5.03
CA LYS A 9 -16.01 -1.10 5.28
C LYS A 9 -15.19 -1.64 4.09
N PRO A 10 -14.21 -0.88 3.57
CA PRO A 10 -13.36 -1.36 2.49
C PRO A 10 -12.63 -2.65 2.90
N PHE A 11 -12.65 -3.66 2.03
CA PHE A 11 -11.96 -4.92 2.26
C PHE A 11 -10.54 -4.87 1.69
N ILE A 12 -9.56 -5.01 2.57
CA ILE A 12 -8.17 -4.66 2.32
C ILE A 12 -7.31 -5.93 2.28
N ILE A 13 -6.74 -6.27 1.12
CA ILE A 13 -5.81 -7.40 0.95
C ILE A 13 -4.36 -6.90 1.11
N THR A 14 -3.36 -7.76 1.26
CA THR A 14 -1.95 -7.35 1.14
C THR A 14 -1.15 -8.53 0.63
N ILE A 15 -0.37 -8.33 -0.44
CA ILE A 15 0.39 -9.40 -1.09
C ILE A 15 1.88 -9.09 -0.93
N ALA A 16 2.47 -9.62 0.14
CA ALA A 16 3.88 -9.43 0.48
C ALA A 16 4.67 -10.74 0.34
N SER A 17 5.95 -10.65 -0.04
CA SER A 17 6.86 -11.81 -0.11
C SER A 17 8.32 -11.36 -0.12
N THR A 18 9.16 -12.14 0.56
CA THR A 18 10.59 -11.89 0.75
C THR A 18 11.45 -12.22 -0.46
N LYS A 19 10.91 -12.99 -1.40
CA LYS A 19 11.65 -13.53 -2.54
C LYS A 19 11.41 -12.68 -3.79
N GLY A 20 12.48 -12.33 -4.50
CA GLY A 20 12.37 -11.83 -5.88
C GLY A 20 11.73 -12.90 -6.78
N GLY A 21 10.96 -12.48 -7.79
CA GLY A 21 10.35 -13.41 -8.75
C GLY A 21 9.21 -14.29 -8.23
N SER A 22 8.66 -14.02 -7.04
CA SER A 22 7.60 -14.86 -6.43
C SER A 22 6.18 -14.61 -6.97
N ALA A 23 6.05 -14.11 -8.20
CA ALA A 23 4.78 -13.79 -8.86
C ALA A 23 3.81 -12.84 -8.09
N LYS A 24 4.30 -12.03 -7.13
CA LYS A 24 3.46 -11.12 -6.33
C LYS A 24 2.62 -10.17 -7.19
N SER A 25 3.28 -9.42 -8.06
CA SER A 25 2.65 -8.41 -8.91
C SER A 25 1.67 -9.06 -9.89
N THR A 26 2.01 -10.24 -10.41
CA THR A 26 1.14 -11.03 -11.28
C THR A 26 -0.13 -11.49 -10.54
N ASN A 27 0.01 -12.03 -9.33
CA ASN A 27 -1.15 -12.46 -8.53
C ASN A 27 -2.00 -11.27 -8.10
N ALA A 28 -1.36 -10.17 -7.71
CA ALA A 28 -2.02 -8.91 -7.39
C ALA A 28 -2.88 -8.38 -8.53
N ALA A 29 -2.30 -8.35 -9.73
CA ALA A 29 -3.03 -7.99 -10.93
C ALA A 29 -4.21 -8.94 -11.16
N ASN A 30 -3.98 -10.24 -11.27
CA ASN A 30 -5.05 -11.20 -11.54
C ASN A 30 -6.19 -11.15 -10.51
N ILE A 31 -5.89 -11.02 -9.21
CA ILE A 31 -6.90 -10.85 -8.17
C ILE A 31 -7.66 -9.54 -8.34
N GLY A 32 -6.95 -8.44 -8.63
CA GLY A 32 -7.56 -7.13 -8.85
C GLY A 32 -8.54 -7.12 -10.04
N ALA A 33 -8.10 -7.64 -11.18
CA ALA A 33 -8.94 -7.79 -12.37
C ALA A 33 -10.14 -8.71 -12.10
N PHE A 34 -9.92 -9.86 -11.46
CA PHE A 34 -11.01 -10.78 -11.10
C PHE A 34 -12.07 -10.09 -10.23
N CYS A 35 -11.66 -9.29 -9.23
CA CYS A 35 -12.59 -8.52 -8.41
C CYS A 35 -13.35 -7.47 -9.24
N ALA A 36 -12.65 -6.72 -10.09
CA ALA A 36 -13.22 -5.70 -10.95
C ALA A 36 -14.27 -6.27 -11.94
N ASP A 37 -13.96 -7.40 -12.56
CA ASP A 37 -14.85 -8.13 -13.48
C ASP A 37 -16.14 -8.60 -12.80
N HIS A 38 -16.09 -8.86 -11.48
CA HIS A 38 -17.26 -9.22 -10.67
C HIS A 38 -18.03 -7.99 -10.13
N GLY A 39 -17.76 -6.80 -10.68
CA GLY A 39 -18.46 -5.56 -10.33
C GLY A 39 -17.96 -4.91 -9.05
N LEU A 40 -16.81 -5.35 -8.51
CA LEU A 40 -16.23 -4.74 -7.32
C LEU A 40 -15.31 -3.58 -7.73
N LYS A 41 -15.63 -2.36 -7.31
CA LYS A 41 -14.71 -1.22 -7.45
C LYS A 41 -13.41 -1.51 -6.70
N THR A 42 -12.33 -1.65 -7.44
CA THR A 42 -11.03 -2.17 -7.01
C THR A 42 -9.95 -1.13 -7.25
N LEU A 43 -9.14 -0.86 -6.23
CA LEU A 43 -7.98 0.04 -6.31
C LEU A 43 -6.70 -0.73 -6.04
N LEU A 44 -5.84 -0.86 -7.04
CA LEU A 44 -4.51 -1.42 -6.90
C LEU A 44 -3.51 -0.33 -6.50
N ILE A 45 -2.53 -0.68 -5.68
CA ILE A 45 -1.47 0.25 -5.26
C ILE A 45 -0.13 -0.44 -5.49
N ASP A 46 0.70 0.12 -6.36
CA ASP A 46 2.04 -0.41 -6.60
C ASP A 46 3.05 0.32 -5.72
N THR A 47 3.73 -0.42 -4.86
CA THR A 47 4.75 0.12 -3.94
C THR A 47 6.15 -0.42 -4.22
N ASP A 48 6.35 -1.18 -5.29
CA ASP A 48 7.69 -1.65 -5.64
C ASP A 48 8.44 -0.60 -6.47
N THR A 49 9.75 -0.47 -6.21
CA THR A 49 10.65 0.37 -7.02
C THR A 49 10.73 -0.08 -8.48
N GLN A 50 10.49 -1.37 -8.75
CA GLN A 50 10.30 -1.90 -10.09
C GLN A 50 8.79 -2.04 -10.36
N PRO A 51 8.20 -1.14 -11.16
CA PRO A 51 6.75 -0.93 -11.23
C PRO A 51 6.02 -1.98 -12.08
N THR A 52 6.19 -3.26 -11.73
CA THR A 52 5.68 -4.41 -12.51
C THR A 52 4.15 -4.47 -12.51
N LEU A 53 3.52 -4.12 -11.37
CA LEU A 53 2.06 -4.02 -11.29
C LEU A 53 1.56 -2.81 -12.09
N SER A 54 2.28 -1.70 -12.02
CA SER A 54 1.90 -0.48 -12.73
C SER A 54 1.93 -0.61 -14.25
N SER A 55 2.79 -1.48 -14.79
CA SER A 55 2.86 -1.79 -16.22
C SER A 55 1.89 -2.89 -16.67
N TYR A 56 1.14 -3.50 -15.75
CA TYR A 56 0.32 -4.69 -16.07
C TYR A 56 -0.93 -4.34 -16.89
N TYR A 57 -1.48 -3.14 -16.69
CA TYR A 57 -2.69 -2.67 -17.35
C TYR A 57 -2.42 -1.47 -18.25
N GLN A 58 -3.18 -1.38 -19.33
CA GLN A 58 -3.27 -0.14 -20.09
C GLN A 58 -4.10 0.88 -19.32
N LEU A 59 -3.74 2.16 -19.43
CA LEU A 59 -4.41 3.26 -18.75
C LEU A 59 -5.22 4.08 -19.74
N ASP A 60 -6.48 4.34 -19.40
CA ASP A 60 -7.31 5.34 -20.08
C ASP A 60 -6.97 6.75 -19.62
N TYR A 61 -6.54 6.87 -18.36
CA TYR A 61 -6.07 8.10 -17.77
C TYR A 61 -4.91 7.83 -16.83
N GLN A 62 -3.81 8.52 -17.07
CA GLN A 62 -2.65 8.49 -16.20
C GLN A 62 -2.65 9.72 -15.30
N ALA A 63 -2.69 9.49 -14.00
CA ALA A 63 -2.55 10.55 -13.01
C ALA A 63 -1.12 11.12 -13.04
N PRO A 64 -0.95 12.43 -12.76
CA PRO A 64 0.36 13.08 -12.74
C PRO A 64 1.28 12.58 -11.61
N GLY A 65 0.71 12.08 -10.51
CA GLY A 65 1.43 11.52 -9.37
C GLY A 65 1.16 10.03 -9.16
N GLY A 66 1.73 9.47 -8.09
CA GLY A 66 1.59 8.07 -7.72
C GLY A 66 1.97 7.82 -6.26
N THR A 67 2.58 6.67 -6.00
CA THR A 67 2.94 6.22 -4.66
C THR A 67 3.93 7.17 -3.96
N TYR A 68 4.80 7.85 -4.71
CA TYR A 68 5.72 8.85 -4.14
C TYR A 68 4.95 9.99 -3.49
N GLU A 69 4.09 10.69 -4.24
CA GLU A 69 3.28 11.81 -3.72
C GLU A 69 2.36 11.33 -2.60
N PHE A 70 1.72 10.19 -2.80
CA PHE A 70 0.85 9.56 -1.80
C PHE A 70 1.56 9.37 -0.46
N LEU A 71 2.85 8.99 -0.46
CA LEU A 71 3.62 8.81 0.77
C LEU A 71 4.37 10.06 1.20
N GLN A 72 4.75 10.96 0.32
CA GLN A 72 5.51 12.17 0.64
C GLN A 72 4.63 13.23 1.34
N PHE A 73 3.39 13.39 0.90
CA PHE A 73 2.50 14.45 1.37
C PHE A 73 1.40 13.91 2.31
N ARG A 74 0.90 14.76 3.22
CA ARG A 74 -0.20 14.40 4.14
C ARG A 74 -1.59 14.56 3.50
N ASP A 75 -1.68 15.46 2.54
CA ASP A 75 -2.89 15.88 1.86
C ASP A 75 -2.59 15.81 0.37
N VAL A 76 -3.16 14.80 -0.29
CA VAL A 76 -3.04 14.61 -1.74
C VAL A 76 -4.44 14.40 -2.27
N ASP A 77 -4.75 15.12 -3.34
CA ASP A 77 -5.98 14.93 -4.07
C ASP A 77 -5.97 13.52 -4.71
N PRO A 78 -6.98 12.66 -4.46
CA PRO A 78 -7.09 11.37 -5.13
C PRO A 78 -6.96 11.45 -6.65
N GLU A 79 -7.49 12.49 -7.29
CA GLU A 79 -7.41 12.66 -8.76
C GLU A 79 -5.97 12.88 -9.26
N HIS A 80 -5.08 13.31 -8.37
CA HIS A 80 -3.66 13.51 -8.67
C HIS A 80 -2.84 12.22 -8.61
N ILE A 81 -3.31 11.17 -7.92
CA ILE A 81 -2.53 9.94 -7.69
C ILE A 81 -3.20 8.66 -8.18
N ILE A 82 -4.50 8.71 -8.50
CA ILE A 82 -5.25 7.54 -8.98
C ILE A 82 -5.38 7.61 -10.50
N SER A 83 -4.69 6.69 -11.17
CA SER A 83 -4.83 6.41 -12.59
C SER A 83 -6.01 5.47 -12.84
N ARG A 84 -6.70 5.65 -13.98
CA ARG A 84 -7.81 4.77 -14.40
C ARG A 84 -7.30 3.79 -15.45
N THR A 85 -7.53 2.51 -15.22
CA THR A 85 -7.18 1.47 -16.21
C THR A 85 -8.26 1.36 -17.29
N THR A 86 -7.96 0.67 -18.39
CA THR A 86 -8.95 0.28 -19.41
C THR A 86 -9.97 -0.75 -18.90
N ILE A 87 -9.72 -1.36 -17.74
CA ILE A 87 -10.62 -2.34 -17.13
C ILE A 87 -11.65 -1.59 -16.26
N PRO A 88 -12.97 -1.76 -16.53
CA PRO A 88 -14.00 -1.14 -15.72
C PRO A 88 -13.88 -1.53 -14.25
N ASN A 89 -14.18 -0.60 -13.34
CA ASN A 89 -14.08 -0.79 -11.89
C ASN A 89 -12.65 -1.06 -11.36
N LEU A 90 -11.61 -0.91 -12.18
CA LEU A 90 -10.21 -1.10 -11.75
C LEU A 90 -9.41 0.19 -11.90
N ASP A 91 -9.01 0.73 -10.76
CA ASP A 91 -8.13 1.89 -10.64
C ASP A 91 -6.76 1.48 -10.11
N LEU A 92 -5.76 2.33 -10.32
CA LEU A 92 -4.37 2.05 -9.97
C LEU A 92 -3.64 3.29 -9.46
N ILE A 93 -2.97 3.17 -8.31
CA ILE A 93 -1.90 4.08 -7.90
C ILE A 93 -0.58 3.49 -8.38
N GLN A 94 0.06 4.20 -9.30
CA GLN A 94 1.30 3.74 -9.93
C GLN A 94 2.50 3.94 -9.00
N SER A 95 3.47 3.03 -9.08
CA SER A 95 4.78 3.26 -8.50
C SER A 95 5.58 4.20 -9.41
N ASN A 96 6.03 5.32 -8.86
CA ASN A 96 6.74 6.38 -9.58
C ASN A 96 8.02 6.83 -8.84
N ASP A 97 8.62 5.94 -8.04
CA ASP A 97 9.88 6.20 -7.32
C ASP A 97 11.02 5.27 -7.79
N PRO A 98 11.55 5.46 -9.01
CA PRO A 98 12.64 4.63 -9.54
C PRO A 98 13.93 4.77 -8.73
N SER A 99 14.09 5.90 -8.03
CA SER A 99 15.24 6.21 -7.18
C SER A 99 15.16 5.67 -5.75
N ASN A 100 14.06 5.00 -5.39
CA ASN A 100 13.81 4.49 -4.04
C ASN A 100 13.97 5.55 -2.93
N LYS A 101 13.49 6.78 -3.14
CA LYS A 101 13.46 7.89 -2.17
C LYS A 101 12.46 7.68 -1.03
N ILE A 102 11.34 7.01 -1.30
CA ILE A 102 10.27 6.74 -0.32
C ILE A 102 10.85 6.00 0.87
N SER A 103 11.71 5.06 0.61
CA SER A 103 12.16 4.12 1.60
C SER A 103 13.12 4.65 2.67
N PRO A 104 14.20 5.39 2.34
CA PRO A 104 14.98 6.10 3.34
C PRO A 104 14.10 7.13 4.05
N MET A 105 13.21 7.84 3.32
CA MET A 105 12.25 8.75 3.95
C MET A 105 11.41 8.05 5.03
N LEU A 106 10.81 6.88 4.74
CA LEU A 106 10.01 6.13 5.71
C LEU A 106 10.86 5.58 6.87
N ARG A 107 12.11 5.21 6.62
CA ARG A 107 13.01 4.71 7.66
C ARG A 107 13.40 5.81 8.64
N ASP A 108 13.71 6.99 8.13
CA ASP A 108 14.28 8.10 8.92
C ASP A 108 13.18 8.97 9.55
N SER A 109 11.92 8.81 9.09
CA SER A 109 10.77 9.52 9.63
C SER A 109 10.24 8.91 10.94
N PRO A 110 10.03 9.69 12.00
CA PRO A 110 9.23 9.27 13.14
C PRO A 110 7.83 8.79 12.71
N GLY A 111 7.51 7.52 12.98
CA GLY A 111 6.22 6.93 12.59
C GLY A 111 6.11 6.51 11.11
N GLY A 112 7.21 6.46 10.35
CA GLY A 112 7.19 6.04 8.95
C GLY A 112 6.60 4.63 8.72
N ALA A 113 6.80 3.71 9.67
CA ALA A 113 6.17 2.38 9.65
C ALA A 113 4.63 2.41 9.61
N LEU A 114 4.00 3.45 10.17
CA LEU A 114 2.54 3.61 10.21
C LEU A 114 2.00 4.49 9.09
N ARG A 115 2.88 5.22 8.41
CA ARG A 115 2.51 6.29 7.47
C ARG A 115 1.58 5.81 6.36
N PHE A 116 1.91 4.69 5.71
CA PHE A 116 1.06 4.11 4.67
C PHE A 116 -0.35 3.80 5.17
N SER A 117 -0.47 3.19 6.36
CA SER A 117 -1.77 2.82 6.94
C SER A 117 -2.63 4.03 7.27
N LEU A 118 -2.01 5.09 7.79
CA LEU A 118 -2.70 6.34 8.13
C LEU A 118 -3.20 7.07 6.88
N LEU A 119 -2.35 7.18 5.86
CA LEU A 119 -2.70 7.85 4.61
C LEU A 119 -3.72 7.06 3.80
N LEU A 120 -3.62 5.73 3.79
CA LEU A 120 -4.63 4.87 3.16
C LEU A 120 -5.99 5.04 3.83
N LYS A 121 -6.05 5.06 5.16
CA LYS A 121 -7.31 5.27 5.88
C LYS A 121 -7.96 6.61 5.52
N LYS A 122 -7.15 7.65 5.34
CA LYS A 122 -7.61 8.98 4.91
C LYS A 122 -8.09 8.96 3.46
N LEU A 123 -7.32 8.36 2.55
CA LEU A 123 -7.68 8.22 1.14
C LEU A 123 -9.04 7.52 0.98
N LEU A 124 -9.22 6.39 1.65
CA LEU A 124 -10.47 5.61 1.61
C LEU A 124 -11.66 6.35 2.24
N ALA A 125 -11.43 7.31 3.14
CA ALA A 125 -12.50 8.15 3.68
C ALA A 125 -12.90 9.27 2.70
N MET A 126 -11.98 9.75 1.86
CA MET A 126 -12.24 10.77 0.84
C MET A 126 -12.92 10.17 -0.40
N MET A 127 -12.54 8.96 -0.79
CA MET A 127 -13.20 8.21 -1.85
C MET A 127 -14.59 7.81 -1.35
N SER A 128 -15.64 8.49 -1.84
CA SER A 128 -17.02 8.37 -1.34
C SER A 128 -17.48 6.93 -1.03
N LEU A 129 -18.35 6.83 -0.02
CA LEU A 129 -19.00 5.63 0.55
C LEU A 129 -19.89 4.81 -0.42
N SER A 130 -19.65 4.88 -1.73
CA SER A 130 -20.38 4.11 -2.75
C SER A 130 -19.55 2.87 -3.16
N LEU A 131 -19.55 1.86 -2.28
CA LEU A 131 -19.08 0.49 -2.54
C LEU A 131 -17.71 0.40 -3.23
N ILE A 132 -16.64 0.82 -2.55
CA ILE A 132 -15.27 0.56 -2.99
C ILE A 132 -14.70 -0.62 -2.20
N HIS A 133 -14.58 -1.77 -2.86
CA HIS A 133 -13.82 -2.90 -2.36
C HIS A 133 -12.35 -2.64 -2.69
N ALA A 134 -11.70 -1.82 -1.89
CA ALA A 134 -10.29 -1.49 -2.08
C ALA A 134 -9.40 -2.71 -1.82
N VAL A 135 -9.21 -3.56 -2.83
CA VAL A 135 -8.20 -4.63 -2.80
C VAL A 135 -6.83 -3.98 -2.67
N ARG A 136 -6.42 -3.72 -1.43
CA ARG A 136 -5.06 -3.31 -1.15
C ARG A 136 -4.16 -4.42 -1.69
N VAL A 137 -3.25 -4.00 -2.54
CA VAL A 137 -2.04 -4.74 -2.80
C VAL A 137 -1.00 -3.83 -2.19
N ILE A 138 -0.43 -4.19 -1.03
CA ILE A 138 0.89 -3.64 -0.73
C ILE A 138 1.86 -4.58 -1.37
N LEU A 139 2.51 -4.11 -2.43
CA LEU A 139 3.66 -4.78 -3.02
C LEU A 139 4.87 -4.46 -2.13
N LEU A 140 5.01 -5.20 -1.04
CA LEU A 140 6.21 -5.11 -0.21
C LEU A 140 7.27 -6.03 -0.85
N SER A 141 8.08 -5.49 -1.75
CA SER A 141 9.46 -5.94 -1.90
C SER A 141 10.16 -5.74 -0.56
N ILE A 142 10.40 -6.85 0.15
CA ILE A 142 11.01 -6.86 1.48
C ILE A 142 12.48 -6.42 1.47
N CYS A 143 13.03 -5.96 0.34
CA CYS A 143 14.33 -5.30 0.37
C CYS A 143 14.36 -4.08 1.32
N GLN A 144 13.21 -3.50 1.67
CA GLN A 144 13.13 -2.41 2.64
C GLN A 144 12.74 -2.79 4.07
N PHE A 145 12.04 -3.91 4.28
CA PHE A 145 11.39 -4.23 5.55
C PHE A 145 12.22 -5.17 6.44
N SER A 146 13.13 -5.96 5.86
CA SER A 146 14.05 -6.79 6.64
C SER A 146 14.89 -5.93 7.58
N LEU A 147 15.36 -4.76 7.14
CA LEU A 147 16.08 -3.85 8.02
C LEU A 147 15.16 -3.25 9.11
N LEU A 148 13.93 -2.85 8.80
CA LEU A 148 13.05 -2.23 9.80
C LEU A 148 12.54 -3.24 10.87
N MET A 149 12.29 -4.49 10.49
CA MET A 149 11.94 -5.57 11.42
C MET A 149 13.14 -6.05 12.23
N PHE A 150 14.34 -6.14 11.65
CA PHE A 150 15.55 -6.49 12.41
C PHE A 150 15.84 -5.43 13.49
N TYR A 151 15.71 -4.13 13.19
CA TYR A 151 15.99 -3.08 14.19
C TYR A 151 14.90 -2.94 15.26
N SER A 152 13.63 -3.19 14.93
CA SER A 152 12.56 -3.23 15.94
C SER A 152 12.78 -4.40 16.90
N VAL A 153 13.05 -5.61 16.40
CA VAL A 153 13.31 -6.79 17.24
C VAL A 153 14.62 -6.66 18.04
N GLN A 154 15.67 -6.06 17.46
CA GLN A 154 16.92 -5.77 18.19
C GLN A 154 16.69 -4.77 19.33
N SER A 155 15.90 -3.72 19.11
CA SER A 155 15.59 -2.73 20.15
C SER A 155 14.80 -3.33 21.32
N TYR A 156 13.88 -4.27 21.05
CA TYR A 156 13.19 -5.03 22.10
C TYR A 156 14.14 -6.00 22.82
N LEU A 157 15.08 -6.63 22.12
CA LEU A 157 16.06 -7.54 22.73
C LEU A 157 17.09 -6.79 23.59
N THR A 158 17.56 -5.63 23.17
CA THR A 158 18.45 -4.76 23.96
C THR A 158 17.74 -4.21 25.19
N PHE A 159 16.46 -3.82 25.08
CA PHE A 159 15.64 -3.41 26.23
C PHE A 159 15.42 -4.55 27.23
N PHE A 160 15.25 -5.78 26.76
CA PHE A 160 15.08 -6.95 27.62
C PHE A 160 16.39 -7.38 28.30
N LEU A 161 17.53 -7.30 27.59
CA LEU A 161 18.86 -7.62 28.10
C LEU A 161 19.41 -6.56 29.09
N GLN A 162 19.05 -5.28 28.93
CA GLN A 162 19.41 -4.25 29.91
C GLN A 162 18.59 -4.36 31.21
N LYS A 163 17.34 -4.82 31.13
CA LYS A 163 16.52 -5.08 32.33
C LYS A 163 16.97 -6.32 33.11
N SER A 164 17.42 -7.37 32.43
CA SER A 164 17.91 -8.57 33.12
C SER A 164 19.26 -8.35 33.82
N LEU A 165 20.13 -7.46 33.32
CA LEU A 165 21.36 -7.07 34.03
C LEU A 165 21.12 -6.19 35.27
N PHE A 166 20.00 -5.48 35.36
CA PHE A 166 19.67 -4.63 36.51
C PHE A 166 19.04 -5.41 37.68
N VAL A 167 18.50 -6.61 37.41
CA VAL A 167 17.93 -7.50 38.45
C VAL A 167 18.99 -8.44 39.05
N ALA A 168 20.19 -8.50 38.46
CA ALA A 168 21.30 -9.35 38.89
C ALA A 168 22.40 -8.60 39.69
N ARG A 169 22.10 -7.41 40.23
CA ARG A 169 22.96 -6.67 41.18
C ARG A 169 22.20 -6.34 42.45
#